data_AF-A0A534Q292-F1
#
_entry.id   AF-A0A534Q292-F1
#
_cell.length_a   1.000
_cell.length_b   1.000
_cell.length_c   1.000
_cell.angle_alpha   90.00
_cell.angle_beta   90.00
_cell.angle_gamma   90.00
#
_symmetry.space_group_name_H-M   'P 1'
#
loop_
_entity.id
_entity.type
_entity.pdbx_description
1 polymer ?
#
loop_
_entity_poly.entity_id
_entity_poly.type
_entity_poly.pdbx_seq_one_letter_code
_entity_poly.pdbx_strand_id
1 'polypeptide(L)'
;MLSIVRCSGFRHLTLATAVALALVAGISSQARATFTLGGAAQFAVLGQFSNNQTNFNNGTINGDVGIGSPRQFTASNGTVNGSVRFSGASNTTGLTPDPDPGSNPGPFTVSGGGSVTGAVVANDATVTSALNDMNNLSLTLGGEAGTNLTLTSTQTILATSGTLDGTGLNNATTLTISGAASDYVVINVTDNNPAFNGKIVLTGGITADQVLFNMFGGNYTTHTGGPTLTINTNGQVSTGIFLDPNGAMQMTNSVLNGRFFGGDVANQQIVSGDTINIPESSSAALAALGLLWLAGWRRSHSR
;
A
#
# COMPACT_ATOMS: atom_id res chain seq x y z
N MET A 1 43.40 -68.37 -40.94
CA MET A 1 42.69 -68.34 -39.65
C MET A 1 42.62 -66.88 -39.19
N LEU A 2 41.49 -66.22 -39.43
CA LEU A 2 41.28 -64.82 -39.09
C LEU A 2 40.15 -64.79 -38.06
N SER A 3 40.49 -64.47 -36.81
CA SER A 3 39.55 -64.44 -35.68
C SER A 3 38.90 -63.06 -35.60
N ILE A 4 37.59 -63.00 -35.82
CA ILE A 4 36.78 -61.79 -35.70
C ILE A 4 36.19 -61.76 -34.28
N VAL A 5 36.74 -60.89 -33.43
CA VAL A 5 36.21 -60.59 -32.10
C VAL A 5 35.10 -59.55 -32.26
N ARG A 6 33.85 -59.95 -31.97
CA ARG A 6 32.71 -59.02 -31.90
C ARG A 6 32.60 -58.44 -30.50
N CYS A 7 32.87 -57.14 -30.37
CA CYS A 7 32.73 -56.39 -29.14
C CYS A 7 31.25 -55.94 -28.98
N SER A 8 30.51 -56.64 -28.11
CA SER A 8 29.13 -56.31 -27.74
C SER A 8 29.14 -55.40 -26.51
N GLY A 9 29.08 -54.09 -26.70
CA GLY A 9 29.17 -53.18 -25.55
C GLY A 9 28.75 -51.75 -25.81
N PHE A 10 27.66 -51.49 -26.56
CA PHE A 10 27.16 -50.12 -26.73
C PHE A 10 25.66 -50.12 -27.10
N ARG A 11 24.79 -50.56 -26.17
CA ARG A 11 23.31 -50.46 -26.37
C ARG A 11 22.50 -50.03 -25.15
N HIS A 12 23.13 -49.68 -24.02
CA HIS A 12 22.40 -49.30 -22.79
C HIS A 12 22.64 -47.85 -22.33
N LEU A 13 23.28 -47.01 -23.14
CA LEU A 13 23.66 -45.64 -22.76
C LEU A 13 22.82 -44.55 -23.47
N THR A 14 21.57 -44.85 -23.84
CA THR A 14 20.71 -43.89 -24.58
C THR A 14 19.26 -43.82 -24.11
N LEU A 15 18.92 -44.39 -22.95
CA LEU A 15 17.59 -44.24 -22.34
C LEU A 15 17.58 -43.54 -20.97
N ALA A 16 18.73 -43.37 -20.31
CA ALA A 16 18.80 -42.71 -19.00
C ALA A 16 18.81 -41.17 -19.08
N THR A 17 19.16 -40.60 -20.24
CA THR A 17 19.30 -39.14 -20.43
C THR A 17 17.99 -38.44 -20.78
N ALA A 18 16.96 -39.17 -21.24
CA ALA A 18 15.66 -38.58 -21.58
C ALA A 18 14.73 -38.41 -20.36
N VAL A 19 14.88 -39.24 -19.31
CA VAL A 19 14.06 -39.16 -18.09
C VAL A 19 14.57 -38.08 -17.13
N ALA A 20 15.87 -37.79 -17.13
CA ALA A 20 16.44 -36.71 -16.32
C ALA A 20 16.11 -35.29 -16.83
N LEU A 21 15.77 -35.14 -18.12
CA LEU A 21 15.38 -33.85 -18.70
C LEU A 21 13.88 -33.52 -18.49
N ALA A 22 13.04 -34.52 -18.21
CA ALA A 22 11.62 -34.32 -17.92
C ALA A 22 11.33 -33.94 -16.46
N LEU A 23 12.25 -34.21 -15.53
CA LEU A 23 12.07 -33.85 -14.11
C LEU A 23 12.37 -32.37 -13.78
N VAL A 24 13.02 -31.64 -14.68
CA VAL A 24 13.35 -30.22 -14.48
C VAL A 24 12.26 -29.28 -15.00
N ALA A 25 11.32 -29.79 -15.82
CA ALA A 25 10.23 -28.99 -16.40
C ALA A 25 9.03 -28.75 -15.44
N GLY A 26 9.06 -29.29 -14.22
CA GLY A 26 7.93 -29.25 -13.27
C GLY A 26 8.05 -28.24 -12.13
N ILE A 27 9.18 -27.56 -11.97
CA ILE A 27 9.30 -26.46 -11.00
C ILE A 27 8.85 -25.17 -11.71
N SER A 28 7.54 -25.01 -11.83
CA SER A 28 6.95 -23.70 -12.14
C SER A 28 7.48 -22.73 -11.08
N SER A 29 8.32 -21.78 -11.49
CA SER A 29 8.67 -20.65 -10.63
C SER A 29 7.35 -20.02 -10.19
N GLN A 30 7.03 -20.11 -8.90
CA GLN A 30 5.85 -19.43 -8.37
C GLN A 30 6.06 -17.95 -8.69
N ALA A 31 5.18 -17.38 -9.52
CA ALA A 31 5.20 -15.97 -9.81
C ALA A 31 4.97 -15.24 -8.49
N ARG A 32 6.00 -14.56 -7.98
CA ARG A 32 5.86 -13.70 -6.80
C ARG A 32 5.34 -12.37 -7.31
N ALA A 33 4.10 -12.04 -6.99
CA ALA A 33 3.57 -10.71 -7.26
C ALA A 33 4.41 -9.70 -6.47
N THR A 34 5.17 -8.87 -7.19
CA THR A 34 5.80 -7.68 -6.62
C THR A 34 5.03 -6.47 -7.13
N PHE A 35 4.87 -5.46 -6.28
CA PHE A 35 4.27 -4.20 -6.68
C PHE A 35 5.20 -3.04 -6.33
N THR A 36 5.08 -1.96 -7.10
CA THR A 36 5.76 -0.69 -6.84
C THR A 36 4.73 0.40 -6.76
N LEU A 37 4.78 1.23 -5.71
CA LEU A 37 3.86 2.36 -5.54
C LEU A 37 4.15 3.54 -6.48
N GLY A 38 5.27 3.52 -7.22
CA GLY A 38 5.67 4.64 -8.07
C GLY A 38 5.75 5.95 -7.29
N GLY A 39 5.19 7.03 -7.84
CA GLY A 39 5.11 8.33 -7.20
C GLY A 39 4.27 8.35 -5.91
N ALA A 40 3.39 7.36 -5.69
CA ALA A 40 2.57 7.29 -4.49
C ALA A 40 3.39 6.94 -3.22
N ALA A 41 4.60 6.38 -3.38
CA ALA A 41 5.46 5.96 -2.26
C ALA A 41 5.90 7.10 -1.32
N GLN A 42 5.73 8.37 -1.69
CA GLN A 42 6.08 9.51 -0.83
C GLN A 42 4.92 10.01 0.05
N PHE A 43 3.69 9.55 -0.19
CA PHE A 43 2.50 10.05 0.49
C PHE A 43 2.01 9.08 1.57
N ALA A 44 1.58 9.61 2.71
CA ALA A 44 0.83 8.88 3.72
C ALA A 44 -0.63 8.70 3.31
N VAL A 45 -1.20 9.76 2.73
CA VAL A 45 -2.59 9.83 2.27
C VAL A 45 -2.61 10.32 0.84
N LEU A 46 -3.37 9.64 -0.01
CA LEU A 46 -3.73 10.09 -1.34
C LEU A 46 -5.25 10.09 -1.45
N GLY A 47 -5.82 11.25 -1.76
CA GLY A 47 -7.23 11.43 -2.02
C GLY A 47 -7.46 11.69 -3.50
N GLN A 48 -8.31 10.93 -4.16
CA GLN A 48 -8.85 11.27 -5.49
C GLN A 48 -10.37 11.32 -5.43
N PHE A 49 -10.94 12.33 -6.11
CA PHE A 49 -12.36 12.63 -5.97
C PHE A 49 -12.93 13.13 -7.28
N SER A 50 -14.19 12.80 -7.56
CA SER A 50 -14.93 13.40 -8.66
C SER A 50 -15.93 14.48 -8.22
N ASN A 51 -16.34 14.59 -6.93
CA ASN A 51 -17.04 15.77 -6.33
C ASN A 51 -16.78 16.11 -4.83
N ASN A 52 -15.71 15.62 -4.18
CA ASN A 52 -15.58 15.62 -2.70
C ASN A 52 -14.23 16.03 -2.10
N GLN A 53 -14.16 16.04 -0.76
CA GLN A 53 -12.99 16.45 0.01
C GLN A 53 -12.44 15.34 0.91
N THR A 54 -11.18 15.51 1.34
CA THR A 54 -10.63 14.76 2.47
C THR A 54 -10.92 15.52 3.76
N ASN A 55 -11.65 14.89 4.67
CA ASN A 55 -11.89 15.39 6.02
C ASN A 55 -10.96 14.68 6.99
N PHE A 56 -10.13 15.46 7.67
CA PHE A 56 -9.25 15.00 8.71
C PHE A 56 -9.66 15.65 10.04
N ASN A 57 -9.99 14.85 11.05
CA ASN A 57 -10.47 15.35 12.32
C ASN A 57 -9.83 14.64 13.51
N ASN A 58 -9.29 15.42 14.46
CA ASN A 58 -8.69 14.95 15.71
C ASN A 58 -7.67 13.83 15.45
N GLY A 59 -6.42 14.12 15.10
CA GLY A 59 -5.47 13.04 14.79
C GLY A 59 -4.09 13.50 14.36
N THR A 60 -3.24 12.56 13.93
CA THR A 60 -1.92 12.85 13.37
C THR A 60 -1.66 12.09 12.08
N ILE A 61 -1.24 12.78 11.02
CA ILE A 61 -0.70 12.17 9.79
C ILE A 61 0.80 12.44 9.77
N ASN A 62 1.63 11.41 9.88
CA ASN A 62 3.08 11.47 9.78
C ASN A 62 3.50 11.14 8.34
N GLY A 63 3.55 12.17 7.49
CA GLY A 63 3.92 12.08 6.08
C GLY A 63 3.13 13.06 5.22
N ASP A 64 3.46 13.11 3.93
CA ASP A 64 2.82 14.02 2.99
C ASP A 64 1.41 13.55 2.62
N VAL A 65 0.53 14.51 2.33
CA VAL A 65 -0.84 14.29 1.85
C VAL A 65 -0.93 14.81 0.41
N GLY A 66 -1.38 13.97 -0.52
CA GLY A 66 -1.62 14.37 -1.91
C GLY A 66 -3.11 14.32 -2.25
N ILE A 67 -3.62 15.38 -2.87
CA ILE A 67 -5.05 15.54 -3.19
C ILE A 67 -5.26 15.78 -4.70
N GLY A 68 -6.20 15.02 -5.27
CA GLY A 68 -6.70 15.14 -6.63
C GLY A 68 -7.37 16.48 -6.90
N SER A 69 -7.26 16.97 -8.13
CA SER A 69 -8.07 18.08 -8.61
C SER A 69 -9.53 17.64 -8.71
N PRO A 70 -10.52 18.55 -8.47
CA PRO A 70 -10.39 19.98 -8.13
C PRO A 70 -10.65 20.33 -6.65
N ARG A 71 -10.05 19.70 -5.61
CA ARG A 71 -10.74 19.74 -4.29
C ARG A 71 -9.95 19.88 -2.99
N GLN A 72 -10.79 20.04 -1.96
CA GLN A 72 -10.54 20.52 -0.62
C GLN A 72 -9.88 19.47 0.29
N PHE A 73 -8.98 19.95 1.14
CA PHE A 73 -8.52 19.25 2.33
C PHE A 73 -8.93 20.05 3.55
N THR A 74 -9.70 19.44 4.45
CA THR A 74 -10.12 20.08 5.70
C THR A 74 -9.54 19.32 6.87
N ALA A 75 -8.68 19.98 7.65
CA ALA A 75 -8.18 19.49 8.93
C ALA A 75 -8.84 20.25 10.09
N SER A 76 -9.42 19.55 11.05
CA SER A 76 -9.99 20.14 12.27
C SER A 76 -9.42 19.43 13.49
N ASN A 77 -8.68 20.15 14.33
CA ASN A 77 -7.92 19.60 15.46
C ASN A 77 -6.93 18.48 15.06
N GLY A 78 -6.52 18.43 13.79
CA GLY A 78 -5.62 17.41 13.24
C GLY A 78 -4.25 17.99 12.92
N THR A 79 -3.20 17.20 13.11
CA THR A 79 -1.82 17.57 12.78
C THR A 79 -1.31 16.76 11.58
N VAL A 80 -0.81 17.44 10.56
CA VAL A 80 -0.06 16.83 9.45
C VAL A 80 1.41 17.15 9.61
N ASN A 81 2.21 16.15 9.96
CA ASN A 81 3.67 16.22 10.02
C ASN A 81 4.26 15.94 8.63
N GLY A 82 3.97 16.84 7.69
CA GLY A 82 4.30 16.73 6.28
C GLY A 82 3.70 17.88 5.47
N SER A 83 3.84 17.80 4.16
CA SER A 83 3.26 18.75 3.21
C SER A 83 1.87 18.32 2.74
N VAL A 84 1.01 19.27 2.43
CA VAL A 84 -0.28 19.03 1.74
C VAL A 84 -0.16 19.53 0.31
N ARG A 85 -0.34 18.64 -0.66
CA ARG A 85 -0.06 18.91 -2.07
C ARG A 85 -1.28 18.62 -2.93
N PHE A 86 -1.59 19.52 -3.84
CA PHE A 86 -2.74 19.41 -4.75
C PHE A 86 -2.26 19.24 -6.19
N SER A 87 -2.82 18.26 -6.89
CA SER A 87 -2.51 18.01 -8.32
C SER A 87 -3.00 19.11 -9.26
N GLY A 88 -4.14 19.73 -8.94
CA GLY A 88 -4.72 20.82 -9.73
C GLY A 88 -4.45 22.20 -9.16
N ALA A 89 -5.03 23.21 -9.80
CA ALA A 89 -5.07 24.56 -9.26
C ALA A 89 -5.82 24.50 -7.93
N SER A 90 -5.08 24.70 -6.84
CA SER A 90 -5.67 25.18 -5.61
C SER A 90 -6.37 26.49 -5.98
N ASN A 91 -7.66 26.64 -5.69
CA ASN A 91 -8.22 27.98 -5.63
C ASN A 91 -7.48 28.73 -4.50
N THR A 92 -6.36 29.38 -4.83
CA THR A 92 -5.41 29.94 -3.86
C THR A 92 -6.04 31.04 -2.99
N THR A 93 -7.24 31.52 -3.34
CA THR A 93 -8.08 32.33 -2.45
C THR A 93 -8.58 31.44 -1.31
N GLY A 94 -7.88 31.47 -0.17
CA GLY A 94 -8.18 30.68 1.02
C GLY A 94 -7.14 29.61 1.37
N LEU A 95 -5.92 29.68 0.83
CA LEU A 95 -4.76 28.92 1.34
C LEU A 95 -4.19 29.48 2.65
N THR A 96 -4.58 30.68 3.03
CA THR A 96 -4.39 31.15 4.40
C THR A 96 -5.41 30.42 5.28
N PRO A 97 -5.06 29.98 6.50
CA PRO A 97 -6.07 29.73 7.51
C PRO A 97 -6.82 31.04 7.66
N ASP A 98 -7.97 31.17 7.00
CA ASP A 98 -8.76 32.37 7.09
C ASP A 98 -9.49 32.31 8.42
N PRO A 99 -9.15 33.19 9.38
CA PRO A 99 -9.86 33.23 10.65
C PRO A 99 -11.27 33.82 10.51
N ASP A 100 -11.65 34.34 9.33
CA ASP A 100 -12.95 34.97 9.11
C ASP A 100 -14.00 33.93 8.63
N PRO A 101 -15.03 33.60 9.43
CA PRO A 101 -16.06 32.61 9.09
C PRO A 101 -16.98 33.01 7.91
N GLY A 102 -16.70 34.13 7.22
CA GLY A 102 -17.47 34.63 6.08
C GLY A 102 -16.76 34.59 4.71
N SER A 103 -15.48 34.21 4.64
CA SER A 103 -14.79 34.04 3.36
C SER A 103 -15.02 32.64 2.80
N ASN A 104 -15.16 32.53 1.47
CA ASN A 104 -15.29 31.22 0.83
C ASN A 104 -14.09 30.35 1.23
N PRO A 105 -14.28 29.22 1.94
CA PRO A 105 -13.16 28.39 2.36
C PRO A 105 -12.40 27.97 1.11
N GLY A 106 -11.10 28.27 1.11
CA GLY A 106 -10.22 27.81 0.07
C GLY A 106 -10.18 26.28 0.02
N PRO A 107 -9.48 25.69 -0.95
CA PRO A 107 -9.27 24.25 -1.09
C PRO A 107 -8.47 23.65 0.07
N PHE A 108 -8.09 24.45 1.06
CA PHE A 108 -7.35 24.02 2.23
C PHE A 108 -7.93 24.76 3.43
N THR A 109 -8.31 24.03 4.47
CA THR A 109 -8.81 24.63 5.71
C THR A 109 -8.22 23.89 6.89
N VAL A 110 -7.59 24.62 7.82
CA VAL A 110 -7.11 24.08 9.09
C VAL A 110 -7.81 24.85 10.21
N SER A 111 -8.49 24.14 11.11
CA SER A 111 -9.26 24.75 12.19
C SER A 111 -9.06 24.04 13.54
N GLY A 112 -9.53 24.69 14.62
CA GLY A 112 -9.61 24.11 15.96
C GLY A 112 -8.26 23.74 16.62
N GLY A 113 -7.17 24.34 16.16
CA GLY A 113 -5.83 24.05 16.67
C GLY A 113 -5.11 22.92 15.92
N GLY A 114 -5.63 22.48 14.78
CA GLY A 114 -4.88 21.66 13.84
C GLY A 114 -3.67 22.40 13.26
N SER A 115 -2.74 21.66 12.66
CA SER A 115 -1.54 22.23 12.04
C SER A 115 -1.04 21.40 10.86
N VAL A 116 -0.31 22.05 9.96
CA VAL A 116 0.47 21.41 8.88
C VAL A 116 1.89 21.94 9.02
N THR A 117 2.87 21.04 9.20
CA THR A 117 4.26 21.45 9.45
C THR A 117 5.06 21.70 8.16
N GLY A 118 4.66 21.06 7.06
CA GLY A 118 5.27 21.23 5.75
C GLY A 118 4.61 22.30 4.88
N ALA A 119 4.92 22.26 3.59
CA ALA A 119 4.38 23.23 2.64
C ALA A 119 2.96 22.87 2.20
N VAL A 120 2.17 23.88 1.82
CA VAL A 120 0.92 23.68 1.08
C VAL A 120 1.17 24.03 -0.39
N VAL A 121 1.16 23.02 -1.27
CA VAL A 121 1.60 23.15 -2.66
C VAL A 121 0.45 22.92 -3.62
N ALA A 122 0.27 23.81 -4.61
CA ALA A 122 -0.74 23.69 -5.65
C ALA A 122 -0.12 23.31 -7.00
N ASN A 123 -0.90 22.73 -7.91
CA ASN A 123 -0.45 22.30 -9.25
C ASN A 123 0.77 21.36 -9.20
N ASP A 124 0.88 20.52 -8.17
CA ASP A 124 2.00 19.58 -8.04
C ASP A 124 1.77 18.37 -8.97
N ALA A 125 2.50 18.35 -10.09
CA ALA A 125 2.49 17.26 -11.06
C ALA A 125 2.87 15.90 -10.43
N THR A 126 3.59 15.90 -9.31
CA THR A 126 3.94 14.70 -8.55
C THR A 126 2.69 14.00 -8.01
N VAL A 127 1.69 14.76 -7.56
CA VAL A 127 0.42 14.21 -7.07
C VAL A 127 -0.35 13.59 -8.24
N THR A 128 -0.37 14.24 -9.40
CA THR A 128 -1.01 13.70 -10.62
C THR A 128 -0.38 12.36 -11.01
N SER A 129 0.96 12.27 -11.02
CA SER A 129 1.65 11.01 -11.31
C SER A 129 1.31 9.93 -10.29
N ALA A 130 1.32 10.27 -8.99
CA ALA A 130 1.01 9.32 -7.92
C ALA A 130 -0.41 8.74 -8.03
N LEU A 131 -1.41 9.57 -8.37
CA LEU A 131 -2.78 9.12 -8.58
C LEU A 131 -2.89 8.19 -9.80
N ASN A 132 -2.20 8.50 -10.90
CA ASN A 132 -2.16 7.63 -12.07
C ASN A 132 -1.49 6.28 -11.76
N ASP A 133 -0.36 6.29 -11.06
CA ASP A 133 0.34 5.08 -10.64
C ASP A 133 -0.55 4.19 -9.76
N MET A 134 -1.27 4.80 -8.82
CA MET A 134 -2.22 4.14 -7.92
C MET A 134 -3.38 3.47 -8.68
N ASN A 135 -3.99 4.20 -9.63
CA ASN A 135 -5.09 3.67 -10.44
C ASN A 135 -4.63 2.50 -11.32
N ASN A 136 -3.48 2.65 -11.98
CA ASN A 136 -2.88 1.59 -12.79
C ASN A 136 -2.52 0.36 -11.95
N LEU A 137 -1.99 0.58 -10.74
CA LEU A 137 -1.65 -0.48 -9.82
C LEU A 137 -2.90 -1.27 -9.39
N SER A 138 -3.95 -0.58 -8.94
CA SER A 138 -5.21 -1.23 -8.53
C SER A 138 -5.86 -2.02 -9.67
N LEU A 139 -5.89 -1.45 -10.89
CA LEU A 139 -6.37 -2.13 -12.09
C LEU A 139 -5.56 -3.38 -12.43
N THR A 140 -4.24 -3.28 -12.39
CA THR A 140 -3.34 -4.41 -12.69
C THR A 140 -3.54 -5.52 -11.67
N LEU A 141 -3.49 -5.18 -10.38
CA LEU A 141 -3.64 -6.15 -9.29
C LEU A 141 -5.02 -6.80 -9.29
N GLY A 142 -6.09 -6.05 -9.56
CA GLY A 142 -7.44 -6.59 -9.61
C GLY A 142 -7.73 -7.51 -10.80
N GLY A 143 -6.87 -7.50 -11.81
CA GLY A 143 -6.90 -8.45 -12.93
C GLY A 143 -6.13 -9.74 -12.69
N GLU A 144 -5.32 -9.81 -11.62
CA GLU A 144 -4.57 -11.01 -11.26
C GLU A 144 -5.51 -12.09 -10.72
N ALA A 145 -5.36 -13.32 -11.19
CA ALA A 145 -6.13 -14.45 -10.66
C ALA A 145 -5.56 -14.92 -9.31
N GLY A 146 -6.40 -15.30 -8.37
CA GLY A 146 -5.97 -16.02 -7.17
C GLY A 146 -7.05 -16.87 -6.51
N THR A 147 -6.81 -17.23 -5.26
CA THR A 147 -7.66 -18.15 -4.48
C THR A 147 -8.43 -17.42 -3.39
N ASN A 148 -9.77 -17.48 -3.47
CA ASN A 148 -10.70 -16.93 -2.48
C ASN A 148 -10.28 -17.21 -1.03
N LEU A 149 -9.92 -16.15 -0.31
CA LEU A 149 -9.69 -16.17 1.12
C LEU A 149 -10.80 -15.45 1.86
N THR A 150 -11.44 -16.14 2.81
CA THR A 150 -12.42 -15.54 3.72
C THR A 150 -11.78 -15.25 5.07
N LEU A 151 -11.84 -13.99 5.52
CA LEU A 151 -11.40 -13.59 6.86
C LEU A 151 -12.62 -13.46 7.79
N THR A 152 -12.80 -14.40 8.72
CA THR A 152 -13.93 -14.40 9.68
C THR A 152 -13.52 -14.32 11.14
N SER A 153 -12.25 -14.52 11.46
CA SER A 153 -11.72 -14.50 12.84
C SER A 153 -10.21 -14.28 12.83
N THR A 154 -9.54 -14.50 13.97
CA THR A 154 -8.09 -14.46 14.04
C THR A 154 -7.50 -15.43 13.02
N GLN A 155 -6.69 -14.91 12.11
CA GLN A 155 -6.12 -15.70 11.02
C GLN A 155 -4.65 -15.35 10.80
N THR A 156 -3.88 -16.33 10.35
CA THR A 156 -2.52 -16.13 9.86
C THR A 156 -2.46 -16.43 8.38
N ILE A 157 -2.00 -15.46 7.59
CA ILE A 157 -1.64 -15.62 6.19
C ILE A 157 -0.12 -15.79 6.12
N LEU A 158 0.35 -16.81 5.41
CA LEU A 158 1.77 -16.96 5.11
C LEU A 158 2.03 -16.35 3.72
N ALA A 159 2.96 -15.41 3.61
CA ALA A 159 3.29 -14.78 2.33
C ALA A 159 3.83 -15.81 1.30
N THR A 160 4.33 -16.94 1.78
CA THR A 160 4.80 -18.05 0.95
C THR A 160 3.68 -18.98 0.46
N SER A 161 2.43 -18.82 0.91
CA SER A 161 1.34 -19.75 0.53
C SER A 161 0.79 -19.54 -0.90
N GLY A 162 1.44 -18.74 -1.74
CA GLY A 162 1.05 -18.53 -3.15
C GLY A 162 -0.10 -17.56 -3.34
N THR A 163 -0.71 -17.57 -4.54
CA THR A 163 -1.68 -16.57 -5.04
C THR A 163 -3.04 -16.69 -4.33
N LEU A 164 -3.14 -16.10 -3.14
CA LEU A 164 -4.41 -15.85 -2.45
C LEU A 164 -5.04 -14.58 -3.03
N ASP A 165 -6.33 -14.65 -3.35
CA ASP A 165 -7.17 -13.53 -3.79
C ASP A 165 -8.38 -13.49 -2.82
N GLY A 166 -8.59 -12.40 -2.09
CA GLY A 166 -9.58 -12.38 -1.02
C GLY A 166 -10.99 -12.09 -1.53
N THR A 167 -11.92 -13.03 -1.39
CA THR A 167 -13.35 -12.69 -1.46
C THR A 167 -13.91 -12.64 -0.03
N GLY A 168 -14.20 -11.43 0.44
CA GLY A 168 -14.81 -11.18 1.75
C GLY A 168 -13.78 -10.96 2.86
N LEU A 169 -13.72 -9.72 3.36
CA LEU A 169 -12.81 -9.33 4.43
C LEU A 169 -13.57 -8.64 5.57
N ASN A 170 -13.70 -9.34 6.69
CA ASN A 170 -14.13 -8.78 7.96
C ASN A 170 -13.15 -9.24 9.05
N ASN A 171 -12.06 -8.49 9.23
CA ASN A 171 -11.11 -8.80 10.30
C ASN A 171 -11.71 -8.31 11.63
N ALA A 172 -12.44 -9.18 12.31
CA ALA A 172 -13.07 -8.87 13.59
C ALA A 172 -12.05 -8.78 14.76
N THR A 173 -10.85 -9.36 14.64
CA THR A 173 -9.90 -9.45 15.76
C THR A 173 -8.44 -9.19 15.37
N THR A 174 -7.76 -10.16 14.77
CA THR A 174 -6.32 -10.08 14.46
C THR A 174 -6.01 -10.83 13.19
N LEU A 175 -5.52 -10.11 12.20
CA LEU A 175 -4.92 -10.69 11.01
C LEU A 175 -3.40 -10.67 11.19
N THR A 176 -2.77 -11.84 11.15
CA THR A 176 -1.31 -11.95 11.13
C THR A 176 -0.87 -12.26 9.71
N ILE A 177 0.08 -11.50 9.19
CA ILE A 177 0.71 -11.78 7.89
C ILE A 177 2.17 -12.10 8.18
N SER A 178 2.61 -13.30 7.81
CA SER A 178 3.96 -13.79 8.09
C SER A 178 4.72 -13.96 6.78
N GLY A 179 5.83 -13.25 6.63
CA GLY A 179 6.68 -13.31 5.45
C GLY A 179 8.08 -12.81 5.76
N ALA A 180 9.06 -13.23 4.97
CA ALA A 180 10.40 -12.68 4.98
C ALA A 180 10.42 -11.23 4.46
N ALA A 181 11.51 -10.50 4.72
CA ALA A 181 11.71 -9.13 4.22
C ALA A 181 11.76 -9.01 2.68
N SER A 182 11.74 -10.13 1.95
CA SER A 182 11.67 -10.15 0.48
C SER A 182 10.29 -10.50 -0.07
N ASP A 183 9.36 -10.88 0.79
CA ASP A 183 8.01 -11.27 0.41
C ASP A 183 7.13 -10.04 0.18
N TYR A 184 6.13 -10.21 -0.68
CA TYR A 184 5.08 -9.24 -0.95
C TYR A 184 3.73 -9.97 -0.86
N VAL A 185 2.73 -9.27 -0.33
CA VAL A 185 1.37 -9.78 -0.19
C VAL A 185 0.42 -8.75 -0.78
N VAL A 186 -0.41 -9.20 -1.72
CA VAL A 186 -1.55 -8.44 -2.21
C VAL A 186 -2.80 -9.20 -1.82
N ILE A 187 -3.75 -8.52 -1.20
CA ILE A 187 -5.09 -9.04 -0.91
C ILE A 187 -6.04 -8.16 -1.70
N ASN A 188 -6.46 -8.65 -2.86
CA ASN A 188 -7.60 -8.08 -3.56
C ASN A 188 -8.85 -8.34 -2.71
N VAL A 189 -9.72 -7.35 -2.61
CA VAL A 189 -10.94 -7.39 -1.82
C VAL A 189 -12.09 -6.96 -2.72
N THR A 190 -13.05 -7.87 -2.88
CA THR A 190 -14.24 -7.70 -3.74
C THR A 190 -15.53 -7.57 -2.94
N ASP A 191 -15.44 -7.56 -1.61
CA ASP A 191 -16.58 -7.25 -0.75
C ASP A 191 -17.07 -5.83 -1.05
N ASN A 192 -18.38 -5.58 -0.96
CA ASN A 192 -18.94 -4.25 -1.16
C ASN A 192 -18.66 -3.31 0.02
N ASN A 193 -18.42 -3.83 1.23
CA ASN A 193 -18.19 -3.04 2.43
C ASN A 193 -17.09 -3.67 3.32
N PRO A 194 -15.85 -3.78 2.83
CA PRO A 194 -14.77 -4.36 3.60
C PRO A 194 -14.49 -3.54 4.86
N ALA A 195 -14.47 -4.24 5.99
CA ALA A 195 -14.28 -3.63 7.30
C ALA A 195 -13.07 -4.23 8.03
N PHE A 196 -12.17 -3.35 8.44
CA PHE A 196 -10.99 -3.69 9.23
C PHE A 196 -11.19 -3.20 10.67
N ASN A 197 -11.83 -4.05 11.48
CA ASN A 197 -12.19 -3.73 12.86
C ASN A 197 -11.17 -4.21 13.91
N GLY A 198 -10.22 -5.03 13.47
CA GLY A 198 -9.17 -5.63 14.28
C GLY A 198 -7.78 -5.10 13.94
N LYS A 199 -6.77 -5.61 14.65
CA LYS A 199 -5.36 -5.31 14.36
C LYS A 199 -4.83 -6.13 13.19
N ILE A 200 -3.83 -5.59 12.50
CA ILE A 200 -3.07 -6.31 11.47
C ILE A 200 -1.60 -6.30 11.89
N VAL A 201 -1.04 -7.49 12.07
CA VAL A 201 0.30 -7.73 12.59
C VAL A 201 1.18 -8.36 11.52
N LEU A 202 2.36 -7.80 11.30
CA LEU A 202 3.37 -8.37 10.40
C LEU A 202 4.43 -9.12 11.19
N THR A 203 4.84 -10.29 10.70
CA THR A 203 5.87 -11.14 11.33
C THR A 203 6.82 -11.71 10.28
N GLY A 204 8.01 -12.18 10.69
CA GLY A 204 8.99 -12.79 9.79
C GLY A 204 9.90 -11.81 9.03
N GLY A 205 9.68 -10.50 9.18
CA GLY A 205 10.49 -9.44 8.57
C GLY A 205 9.83 -8.74 7.38
N ILE A 206 8.66 -9.20 6.91
CA ILE A 206 7.83 -8.45 5.96
C ILE A 206 7.42 -7.10 6.56
N THR A 207 7.41 -6.07 5.72
CA THR A 207 7.14 -4.67 6.11
C THR A 207 5.79 -4.19 5.59
N ALA A 208 5.29 -3.08 6.13
CA ALA A 208 4.00 -2.51 5.75
C ALA A 208 3.92 -2.12 4.27
N ASP A 209 5.02 -1.64 3.68
CA ASP A 209 5.08 -1.27 2.25
C ASP A 209 5.10 -2.50 1.32
N GLN A 210 5.10 -3.72 1.88
CA GLN A 210 5.04 -4.98 1.14
C GLN A 210 3.70 -5.69 1.28
N VAL A 211 2.75 -5.11 2.03
CA VAL A 211 1.41 -5.66 2.21
C VAL A 211 0.40 -4.65 1.70
N LEU A 212 -0.37 -5.04 0.68
CA LEU A 212 -1.36 -4.18 0.04
C LEU A 212 -2.73 -4.83 0.05
N PHE A 213 -3.73 -4.10 0.55
CA PHE A 213 -5.13 -4.44 0.44
C PHE A 213 -5.74 -3.59 -0.69
N ASN A 214 -6.14 -4.25 -1.78
CA ASN A 214 -6.67 -3.61 -2.98
C ASN A 214 -8.19 -3.80 -3.03
N MET A 215 -8.95 -2.75 -2.73
CA MET A 215 -10.40 -2.74 -2.92
C MET A 215 -10.65 -2.55 -4.41
N PHE A 216 -10.95 -3.65 -5.09
CA PHE A 216 -11.04 -3.68 -6.55
C PHE A 216 -12.50 -3.62 -6.99
N GLY A 217 -12.77 -2.82 -8.02
CA GLY A 217 -14.11 -2.65 -8.60
C GLY A 217 -14.37 -1.20 -9.00
N GLY A 218 -15.57 -0.94 -9.53
CA GLY A 218 -16.02 0.40 -9.91
C GLY A 218 -15.47 0.92 -11.24
N ASN A 219 -15.58 2.24 -11.43
CA ASN A 219 -15.19 2.95 -12.65
C ASN A 219 -14.04 3.94 -12.34
N TYR A 220 -12.87 3.68 -12.89
CA TYR A 220 -11.63 4.46 -12.71
C TYR A 220 -11.60 5.81 -13.42
N THR A 221 -12.58 6.09 -14.29
CA THR A 221 -12.72 7.41 -14.95
C THR A 221 -13.61 8.34 -14.13
N THR A 222 -14.71 7.81 -13.58
CA THR A 222 -15.65 8.60 -12.78
C THR A 222 -15.40 8.51 -11.27
N HIS A 223 -14.52 7.59 -10.85
CA HIS A 223 -14.24 7.24 -9.46
C HIS A 223 -15.53 6.93 -8.68
N THR A 224 -16.26 5.91 -9.14
CA THR A 224 -17.56 5.52 -8.58
C THR A 224 -17.74 4.01 -8.58
N GLY A 225 -18.55 3.50 -7.65
CA GLY A 225 -19.04 2.13 -7.66
C GLY A 225 -18.01 1.08 -7.21
N GLY A 226 -16.90 1.53 -6.60
CA GLY A 226 -16.04 0.66 -5.81
C GLY A 226 -16.64 0.34 -4.44
N PRO A 227 -16.00 -0.56 -3.67
CA PRO A 227 -16.40 -0.89 -2.30
C PRO A 227 -16.43 0.33 -1.36
N THR A 228 -17.05 0.22 -0.19
CA THR A 228 -16.84 1.18 0.90
C THR A 228 -15.86 0.61 1.92
N LEU A 229 -14.62 1.09 1.90
CA LEU A 229 -13.62 0.71 2.87
C LEU A 229 -13.81 1.42 4.22
N THR A 230 -13.94 0.64 5.29
CA THR A 230 -13.92 1.14 6.67
C THR A 230 -12.77 0.54 7.47
N ILE A 231 -11.98 1.39 8.12
CA ILE A 231 -10.98 1.00 9.13
C ILE A 231 -11.41 1.59 10.47
N ASN A 232 -11.80 0.73 11.40
CA ASN A 232 -12.18 1.14 12.76
C ASN A 232 -11.66 0.13 13.79
N THR A 233 -10.41 0.31 14.17
CA THR A 233 -9.69 -0.64 15.00
C THR A 233 -9.83 -0.37 16.50
N ASN A 234 -10.64 0.62 16.90
CA ASN A 234 -10.79 1.06 18.28
C ASN A 234 -9.43 1.36 18.98
N GLY A 235 -8.55 2.07 18.27
CA GLY A 235 -7.23 2.50 18.71
C GLY A 235 -6.14 1.43 18.53
N GLN A 236 -6.47 0.25 17.99
CA GLN A 236 -5.47 -0.78 17.72
C GLN A 236 -4.64 -0.44 16.47
N VAL A 237 -3.45 -1.02 16.40
CA VAL A 237 -2.55 -0.82 15.26
C VAL A 237 -2.91 -1.78 14.12
N SER A 238 -3.17 -1.22 12.95
CA SER A 238 -3.24 -1.93 11.68
C SER A 238 -2.07 -1.52 10.78
N THR A 239 -1.61 -2.43 9.94
CA THR A 239 -0.38 -2.29 9.17
C THR A 239 -0.63 -2.67 7.72
N GLY A 240 -0.12 -1.88 6.78
CA GLY A 240 -0.23 -2.14 5.34
C GLY A 240 -0.73 -0.94 4.53
N ILE A 241 -0.81 -1.14 3.22
CA ILE A 241 -1.30 -0.16 2.27
C ILE A 241 -2.77 -0.46 1.97
N PHE A 242 -3.64 0.51 2.17
CA PHE A 242 -5.06 0.38 1.85
C PHE A 242 -5.36 1.21 0.62
N LEU A 243 -5.79 0.53 -0.45
CA LEU A 243 -5.98 1.10 -1.78
C LEU A 243 -7.42 0.91 -2.23
N ASP A 244 -8.19 2.00 -2.35
CA ASP A 244 -9.56 1.99 -2.85
C ASP A 244 -9.85 3.17 -3.80
N PRO A 245 -9.44 3.07 -5.07
CA PRO A 245 -9.50 4.19 -6.01
C PRO A 245 -10.92 4.58 -6.46
N ASN A 246 -11.93 3.75 -6.21
CA ASN A 246 -13.28 3.96 -6.75
C ASN A 246 -14.36 3.91 -5.67
N GLY A 247 -13.94 3.74 -4.43
CA GLY A 247 -14.78 3.52 -3.27
C GLY A 247 -14.69 4.61 -2.22
N ALA A 248 -15.74 4.71 -1.42
CA ALA A 248 -15.75 5.59 -0.26
C ALA A 248 -14.80 5.03 0.80
N MET A 249 -14.01 5.89 1.42
CA MET A 249 -12.99 5.49 2.38
C MET A 249 -13.18 6.20 3.71
N GLN A 250 -13.23 5.42 4.78
CA GLN A 250 -13.31 5.93 6.15
C GLN A 250 -12.29 5.24 7.04
N MET A 251 -11.53 6.03 7.78
CA MET A 251 -10.81 5.60 8.97
C MET A 251 -11.40 6.30 10.19
N THR A 252 -11.54 5.58 11.30
CA THR A 252 -12.11 6.11 12.55
C THR A 252 -11.44 5.47 13.74
N ASN A 253 -10.98 6.29 14.69
CA ASN A 253 -10.36 5.85 15.95
C ASN A 253 -9.37 4.69 15.73
N SER A 254 -8.37 4.88 14.88
CA SER A 254 -7.44 3.84 14.44
C SER A 254 -5.99 4.32 14.38
N VAL A 255 -5.05 3.39 14.54
CA VAL A 255 -3.63 3.64 14.26
C VAL A 255 -3.22 2.83 13.04
N LEU A 256 -2.82 3.50 11.97
CA LEU A 256 -2.35 2.89 10.72
C LEU A 256 -0.84 3.07 10.58
N ASN A 257 -0.10 1.97 10.59
CA ASN A 257 1.30 1.93 10.16
C ASN A 257 1.33 1.53 8.68
N GLY A 258 1.24 2.51 7.80
CA GLY A 258 0.99 2.26 6.40
C GLY A 258 0.51 3.47 5.63
N ARG A 259 -0.36 3.22 4.65
CA ARG A 259 -0.79 4.22 3.67
C ARG A 259 -2.29 4.10 3.39
N PHE A 260 -2.94 5.23 3.17
CA PHE A 260 -4.40 5.30 2.98
C PHE A 260 -4.73 6.04 1.68
N PHE A 261 -5.02 5.29 0.63
CA PHE A 261 -4.99 5.74 -0.75
C PHE A 261 -6.32 5.47 -1.46
N GLY A 262 -6.95 6.50 -2.03
CA GLY A 262 -8.15 6.32 -2.82
C GLY A 262 -9.20 7.42 -2.65
N GLY A 263 -10.47 7.06 -2.73
CA GLY A 263 -11.62 7.95 -2.67
C GLY A 263 -12.47 7.93 -3.94
N ASP A 264 -13.71 8.42 -3.81
CA ASP A 264 -14.74 8.34 -4.84
C ASP A 264 -15.62 9.63 -4.91
N VAL A 265 -16.91 9.46 -5.21
CA VAL A 265 -17.96 10.47 -5.08
C VAL A 265 -18.46 10.71 -3.65
N ALA A 266 -17.84 10.14 -2.63
CA ALA A 266 -18.00 10.52 -1.24
C ALA A 266 -16.72 11.19 -0.69
N ASN A 267 -16.84 11.80 0.48
CA ASN A 267 -15.70 12.40 1.17
C ASN A 267 -14.82 11.31 1.80
N GLN A 268 -13.50 11.37 1.60
CA GLN A 268 -12.56 10.55 2.37
C GLN A 268 -12.56 11.03 3.83
N GLN A 269 -12.92 10.16 4.77
CA GLN A 269 -12.99 10.50 6.19
C GLN A 269 -11.80 9.88 6.95
N ILE A 270 -11.07 10.69 7.70
CA ILE A 270 -10.04 10.28 8.66
C ILE A 270 -10.38 11.01 9.96
N VAL A 271 -11.06 10.35 10.90
CA VAL A 271 -11.76 11.03 11.99
C VAL A 271 -11.56 10.37 13.35
N SER A 272 -11.82 11.11 14.44
CA SER A 272 -11.96 10.56 15.80
C SER A 272 -10.70 9.94 16.42
N GLY A 273 -9.55 10.60 16.30
CA GLY A 273 -8.31 10.21 17.01
C GLY A 273 -7.27 9.51 16.13
N ASP A 274 -7.49 9.47 14.81
CA ASP A 274 -6.69 8.66 13.90
C ASP A 274 -5.21 9.05 13.85
N THR A 275 -4.33 8.05 13.79
CA THR A 275 -2.89 8.25 13.55
C THR A 275 -2.43 7.45 12.35
N ILE A 276 -1.82 8.10 11.35
CA ILE A 276 -1.18 7.45 10.20
C ILE A 276 0.33 7.65 10.29
N ASN A 277 1.07 6.55 10.34
CA ASN A 277 2.54 6.54 10.30
C ASN A 277 3.00 5.91 8.99
N ILE A 278 3.73 6.65 8.17
CA ILE A 278 4.41 6.03 7.04
C ILE A 278 5.53 5.13 7.55
N PRO A 279 5.69 3.92 6.99
CA PRO A 279 6.86 3.10 7.26
C PRO A 279 8.11 3.89 6.87
N GLU A 280 9.15 3.87 7.72
CA GLU A 280 10.41 4.47 7.34
C GLU A 280 10.86 3.82 6.03
N SER A 281 11.08 4.65 5.01
CA SER A 281 11.80 4.19 3.83
C SER A 281 13.10 3.56 4.31
N SER A 282 13.57 2.50 3.66
CA SER A 282 14.72 1.67 4.10
C SER A 282 16.06 2.43 4.24
N SER A 283 16.06 3.76 4.16
CA SER A 283 17.17 4.67 4.42
C SER A 283 17.84 4.43 5.77
N ALA A 284 17.09 4.07 6.82
CA ALA A 284 17.68 3.70 8.12
C ALA A 284 18.55 2.41 8.01
N ALA A 285 18.08 1.42 7.25
CA ALA A 285 18.85 0.20 6.99
C ALA A 285 20.09 0.48 6.12
N LEU A 286 19.97 1.34 5.11
CA LEU A 286 21.10 1.79 4.30
C LEU A 286 22.13 2.58 5.12
N ALA A 287 21.69 3.45 6.04
CA ALA A 287 22.57 4.18 6.94
C ALA A 287 23.32 3.21 7.88
N ALA A 288 22.64 2.20 8.43
CA ALA A 288 23.27 1.18 9.26
C ALA A 288 24.31 0.36 8.48
N LEU A 289 24.01 -0.03 7.24
CA LEU A 289 24.96 -0.71 6.37
C LEU A 289 26.16 0.17 6.02
N GLY A 290 25.94 1.46 5.76
CA GLY A 290 27.00 2.44 5.53
C GLY A 290 27.95 2.56 6.73
N LEU A 291 27.40 2.61 7.95
CA LEU A 291 28.20 2.66 9.18
C LEU A 291 29.01 1.37 9.40
N LEU A 292 28.44 0.20 9.11
CA LEU A 292 29.15 -1.07 9.19
C LEU A 292 30.30 -1.15 8.19
N TRP A 293 30.09 -0.65 6.97
CA TRP A 293 31.13 -0.59 5.95
C TRP A 293 32.29 0.34 6.37
N LEU A 294 31.97 1.53 6.90
CA LEU A 294 32.98 2.46 7.44
C LEU A 294 33.78 1.86 8.61
N ALA A 295 33.12 1.12 9.51
CA ALA A 295 33.79 0.44 10.62
C ALA A 295 34.73 -0.68 10.13
N GLY A 296 34.30 -1.46 9.13
CA GLY A 296 35.13 -2.48 8.50
C GLY A 296 36.33 -1.89 7.76
N TRP A 297 36.11 -0.81 7.00
CA TRP A 297 37.17 -0.12 6.26
C TRP A 297 38.24 0.44 7.20
N ARG A 298 37.86 1.10 8.30
CA ARG A 298 38.81 1.64 9.29
C ARG A 298 39.70 0.55 9.90
N ARG A 299 39.17 -0.66 10.13
CA ARG A 299 39.93 -1.79 10.68
C ARG A 299 40.92 -2.40 9.67
N SER A 300 40.64 -2.27 8.37
CA SER A 300 41.53 -2.77 7.32
C SER A 300 42.76 -1.88 7.09
N HIS A 301 42.67 -0.57 7.39
CA HIS A 301 43.76 0.40 7.17
C HIS A 301 44.62 0.65 8.42
N SER A 302 44.28 0.03 9.56
CA SER A 302 45.06 0.11 10.80
C SER A 302 46.03 -1.07 10.99
N ARG A 303 46.41 -1.75 9.90
CA ARG A 303 47.43 -2.82 9.85
C ARG A 303 48.43 -2.49 8.76
#